data_AF-A0A533ZJ83-F1
#
_entry.id   AF-A0A533ZJ83-F1
#
_cell.length_a   1.000
_cell.length_b   1.000
_cell.length_c   1.000
_cell.angle_alpha   90.00
_cell.angle_beta   90.00
_cell.angle_gamma   90.00
#
_symmetry.space_group_name_H-M   'P 1'
#
loop_
_entity.id
_entity.type
_entity.pdbx_description
1 polymer ?
#
loop_
_entity_poly.entity_id
_entity_poly.type
_entity_poly.pdbx_seq_one_letter_code
_entity_poly.pdbx_strand_id
1 'polypeptide(L)'
;MKYVILQGEGMADVPNRDLGGKKPPQAAATPNMDFLARHGEVGLATVVAEGHPPGSEVTPLAILGYGPKKYHSGPAPFEAAGLGVALGEHDIAFRCRMVTLGVSAPRGRASAREDVKKLGPQVTMEDAAAGGIEDDEARELIDAVNEQLGSEAIQFYPGKGPRHLMVWVGGKSRATCFDPQDVVGKSIGEFLPTGDGAEI
;
A
#
# COMPACT_ATOMS: atom_id res chain seq x y z
N MET A 1 -32.61 6.68 14.78
CA MET A 1 -32.16 7.40 13.58
C MET A 1 -31.15 6.54 12.83
N LYS A 2 -31.04 6.69 11.51
CA LYS A 2 -30.00 6.07 10.68
C LYS A 2 -29.07 7.17 10.16
N TYR A 3 -27.79 6.88 10.02
CA TYR A 3 -26.78 7.82 9.53
C TYR A 3 -26.16 7.28 8.24
N VAL A 4 -25.81 8.19 7.33
CA VAL A 4 -25.07 7.89 6.10
C VAL A 4 -23.90 8.86 6.02
N ILE A 5 -22.69 8.33 5.83
CA ILE A 5 -21.47 9.12 5.62
C ILE A 5 -21.03 8.90 4.17
N LEU A 6 -20.86 9.98 3.42
CA LEU A 6 -20.37 9.96 2.04
C LEU A 6 -19.01 10.65 1.99
N GLN A 7 -17.95 9.89 1.68
CA GLN A 7 -16.60 10.41 1.53
C GLN A 7 -16.22 10.41 0.04
N GLY A 8 -16.01 11.61 -0.52
CA GLY A 8 -15.47 11.78 -1.87
C GLY A 8 -13.95 11.71 -1.86
N GLU A 9 -13.38 10.52 -2.10
CA GLU A 9 -11.93 10.36 -2.21
C GLU A 9 -11.36 11.20 -3.36
N GLY A 10 -10.27 11.93 -3.12
CA GLY A 10 -9.63 12.77 -4.13
C GLY A 10 -10.46 13.97 -4.60
N MET A 11 -11.60 14.28 -3.95
CA MET A 11 -12.50 15.35 -4.40
C MET A 11 -11.92 16.76 -4.16
N ALA A 12 -11.05 16.92 -3.16
CA ALA A 12 -10.38 18.19 -2.90
C ALA A 12 -9.27 18.44 -3.92
N ASP A 13 -9.27 19.62 -4.54
CA ASP A 13 -8.30 19.96 -5.58
C ASP A 13 -8.09 21.49 -5.65
N VAL A 14 -7.15 21.91 -6.48
CA VAL A 14 -6.72 23.29 -6.71
C VAL A 14 -7.39 23.89 -7.95
N PRO A 15 -7.42 25.24 -8.07
CA PRO A 15 -7.87 25.91 -9.29
C PRO A 15 -7.12 25.42 -10.52
N ASN A 16 -7.86 25.05 -11.57
CA ASN A 16 -7.30 24.58 -12.84
C ASN A 16 -7.60 25.58 -13.96
N ARG A 17 -6.57 25.92 -14.77
CA ARG A 17 -6.69 26.87 -15.88
C ARG A 17 -7.67 26.40 -16.96
N ASP A 18 -7.67 25.11 -17.27
CA ASP A 18 -8.52 24.52 -18.30
C ASP A 18 -10.00 24.50 -17.87
N LEU A 19 -10.26 24.67 -16.57
CA LEU A 19 -11.59 24.86 -15.98
C LEU A 19 -11.93 26.34 -15.75
N GLY A 20 -11.23 27.26 -16.41
CA GLY A 20 -11.44 28.71 -16.25
C GLY A 20 -11.08 29.23 -14.86
N GLY A 21 -10.09 28.63 -14.20
CA GLY A 21 -9.66 28.99 -12.85
C GLY A 21 -10.54 28.42 -11.73
N LYS A 22 -11.43 27.49 -12.03
CA LYS A 22 -12.25 26.77 -11.03
C LYS A 22 -11.55 25.50 -10.57
N LYS A 23 -11.89 25.04 -9.36
CA LYS A 23 -11.61 23.68 -8.91
C LYS A 23 -12.58 22.69 -9.59
N PRO A 24 -12.20 21.42 -9.84
CA PRO A 24 -13.09 20.42 -10.42
C PRO A 24 -14.48 20.33 -9.77
N PRO A 25 -14.65 20.28 -8.42
CA PRO A 25 -15.99 20.26 -7.82
C PRO A 25 -16.82 21.52 -8.09
N GLN A 26 -16.17 22.67 -8.34
CA GLN A 26 -16.83 23.94 -8.68
C GLN A 26 -17.19 24.05 -10.17
N ALA A 27 -16.48 23.33 -11.03
CA ALA A 27 -16.75 23.29 -12.47
C ALA A 27 -17.80 22.24 -12.82
N ALA A 28 -17.90 21.16 -12.04
CA ALA A 28 -18.84 20.07 -12.24
C ALA A 28 -20.29 20.50 -11.96
N ALA A 29 -21.23 19.97 -12.75
CA ALA A 29 -22.66 20.11 -12.47
C ALA A 29 -23.05 19.15 -11.33
N THR A 30 -23.21 19.66 -10.11
CA THR A 30 -23.46 18.85 -8.90
C THR A 30 -24.78 19.22 -8.20
N PRO A 31 -25.93 19.19 -8.90
CA PRO A 31 -27.20 19.71 -8.38
C PRO A 31 -27.65 19.06 -7.06
N ASN A 32 -27.31 17.77 -6.84
CA ASN A 32 -27.64 17.07 -5.60
C ASN A 32 -26.75 17.49 -4.43
N MET A 33 -25.46 17.72 -4.65
CA MET A 33 -24.57 18.24 -3.62
C MET A 33 -24.91 19.70 -3.30
N ASP A 34 -25.22 20.50 -4.33
CA ASP A 34 -25.70 21.87 -4.17
C ASP A 34 -27.00 21.92 -3.35
N PHE A 35 -27.92 20.99 -3.61
CA PHE A 35 -29.15 20.85 -2.82
C PHE A 35 -28.82 20.54 -1.36
N LEU A 36 -27.96 19.55 -1.08
CA LEU A 36 -27.56 19.21 0.29
C LEU A 36 -26.86 20.38 1.00
N ALA A 37 -25.96 21.08 0.32
CA ALA A 37 -25.24 22.23 0.88
C ALA A 37 -26.17 23.40 1.23
N ARG A 38 -27.25 23.63 0.45
CA ARG A 38 -28.23 24.70 0.71
C ARG A 38 -29.23 24.37 1.83
N HIS A 39 -29.45 23.09 2.12
CA HIS A 39 -30.45 22.62 3.09
C HIS A 39 -29.81 21.95 4.32
N GLY A 40 -28.50 22.04 4.45
CA GLY A 40 -27.73 21.47 5.56
C GLY A 40 -26.72 22.47 6.12
N GLU A 41 -25.78 21.95 6.88
CA GLU A 41 -24.65 22.71 7.41
C GLU A 41 -23.40 22.40 6.60
N VAL A 42 -22.63 23.44 6.29
CA VAL A 42 -21.38 23.33 5.53
C VAL A 42 -20.23 23.87 6.36
N GLY A 43 -19.06 23.24 6.23
CA GLY A 43 -17.86 23.63 6.95
C GLY A 43 -16.61 23.02 6.34
N LEU A 44 -15.45 23.42 6.86
CA LEU A 44 -14.17 22.83 6.53
C LEU A 44 -13.81 21.80 7.60
N ALA A 45 -13.45 20.60 7.17
CA ALA A 45 -12.97 19.53 8.04
C ALA A 45 -11.49 19.28 7.78
N THR A 46 -10.69 19.30 8.85
CA THR A 46 -9.29 18.88 8.84
C THR A 46 -9.22 17.51 9.49
N VAL A 47 -8.98 16.47 8.68
CA VAL A 47 -9.01 15.07 9.14
C VAL A 47 -7.62 14.54 9.49
N VAL A 48 -6.57 15.11 8.90
CA VAL A 48 -5.19 14.67 9.12
C VAL A 48 -4.65 15.29 10.40
N ALA A 49 -4.30 14.45 11.38
CA ALA A 49 -3.61 14.89 12.59
C ALA A 49 -2.21 15.40 12.25
N GLU A 50 -1.77 16.49 12.90
CA GLU A 50 -0.40 17.01 12.76
C GLU A 50 0.64 15.89 12.80
N GLY A 51 1.54 15.89 11.80
CA GLY A 51 2.66 14.95 11.70
C GLY A 51 2.37 13.63 10.99
N HIS A 52 1.18 13.40 10.44
CA HIS A 52 0.89 12.20 9.63
C HIS A 52 0.78 12.59 8.15
N PRO A 53 1.45 11.86 7.24
CA PRO A 53 1.18 12.05 5.83
C PRO A 53 -0.30 11.77 5.55
N PRO A 54 -0.97 12.54 4.67
CA PRO A 54 -2.33 12.26 4.24
C PRO A 54 -2.35 10.90 3.52
N GLY A 55 -2.68 9.84 4.27
CA GLY A 55 -2.88 8.48 3.75
C GLY A 55 -4.37 8.19 3.59
N SER A 56 -4.70 7.31 2.63
CA SER A 56 -6.07 6.87 2.37
C SER A 56 -6.65 6.10 3.57
N GLU A 57 -5.82 5.51 4.43
CA GLU A 57 -6.26 4.68 5.56
C GLU A 57 -6.55 5.50 6.83
N VAL A 58 -5.82 6.60 7.03
CA VAL A 58 -5.94 7.47 8.22
C VAL A 58 -7.26 8.26 8.20
N THR A 59 -7.71 8.67 7.03
CA THR A 59 -8.89 9.53 6.86
C THR A 59 -10.19 8.82 7.29
N PRO A 60 -10.50 7.60 6.79
CA PRO A 60 -11.67 6.85 7.24
C PRO A 60 -11.67 6.55 8.74
N LEU A 61 -10.51 6.18 9.32
CA LEU A 61 -10.38 5.97 10.77
C LEU A 61 -10.84 7.19 11.57
N ALA A 62 -10.33 8.37 11.20
CA ALA A 62 -10.66 9.60 11.88
C ALA A 62 -12.13 10.02 11.69
N ILE A 63 -12.69 9.84 10.48
CA ILE A 63 -14.12 10.09 10.20
C ILE A 63 -15.03 9.20 11.05
N LEU A 64 -14.61 7.95 11.30
CA LEU A 64 -15.33 7.01 12.16
C LEU A 64 -15.11 7.27 13.67
N GLY A 65 -14.32 8.27 14.03
CA GLY A 65 -14.08 8.69 15.43
C GLY A 65 -12.89 8.02 16.12
N TYR A 66 -12.08 7.24 15.40
CA TYR A 66 -10.86 6.63 15.95
C TYR A 66 -9.68 7.60 15.85
N GLY A 67 -8.96 7.80 16.96
CA GLY A 67 -7.75 8.60 16.98
C GLY A 67 -6.58 7.93 16.24
N PRO A 68 -6.10 8.43 15.09
CA PRO A 68 -5.09 7.71 14.30
C PRO A 68 -3.79 7.45 15.05
N LYS A 69 -3.34 8.39 15.89
CA LYS A 69 -2.14 8.25 16.74
C LYS A 69 -2.15 6.98 17.62
N LYS A 70 -3.33 6.50 18.01
CA LYS A 70 -3.48 5.33 18.87
C LYS A 70 -3.80 4.05 18.08
N TYR A 71 -4.57 4.18 17.00
CA TYR A 71 -5.19 3.03 16.34
C TYR A 71 -4.58 2.70 14.96
N HIS A 72 -3.75 3.58 14.40
CA HIS A 72 -3.08 3.33 13.13
C HIS A 72 -1.67 2.78 13.36
N SER A 73 -1.48 1.48 13.08
CA SER A 73 -0.19 0.78 13.15
C SER A 73 0.48 0.57 11.78
N GLY A 74 -0.10 1.13 10.72
CA GLY A 74 0.38 1.01 9.34
C GLY A 74 -0.73 0.58 8.36
N PRO A 75 -0.42 0.48 7.06
CA PRO A 75 -1.39 0.13 6.04
C PRO A 75 -1.71 -1.38 6.00
N ALA A 76 -0.77 -2.25 6.39
CA ALA A 76 -0.90 -3.70 6.25
C ALA A 76 -2.11 -4.32 7.03
N PRO A 77 -2.45 -3.88 8.25
CA PRO A 77 -3.66 -4.36 8.94
C PRO A 77 -4.96 -4.09 8.17
N PHE A 78 -5.05 -3.01 7.39
CA PHE A 78 -6.21 -2.75 6.55
C PHE A 78 -6.26 -3.69 5.34
N GLU A 79 -5.11 -4.04 4.76
CA GLU A 79 -5.05 -5.06 3.71
C GLU A 79 -5.45 -6.44 4.25
N ALA A 80 -5.00 -6.80 5.45
CA ALA A 80 -5.44 -8.02 6.13
C ALA A 80 -6.95 -8.08 6.29
N ALA A 81 -7.57 -7.01 6.81
CA ALA A 81 -9.01 -6.91 6.92
C ALA A 81 -9.72 -7.03 5.56
N GLY A 82 -9.17 -6.42 4.50
CA GLY A 82 -9.69 -6.51 3.13
C GLY A 82 -9.63 -7.92 2.52
N LEU A 83 -8.67 -8.74 2.96
CA LEU A 83 -8.54 -10.15 2.59
C LEU A 83 -9.31 -11.10 3.52
N GLY A 84 -9.96 -10.58 4.57
CA GLY A 84 -10.64 -11.40 5.58
C GLY A 84 -9.69 -12.12 6.54
N VAL A 85 -8.43 -11.68 6.63
CA VAL A 85 -7.42 -12.24 7.55
C VAL A 85 -7.54 -11.55 8.90
N ALA A 86 -7.81 -12.34 9.95
CA ALA A 86 -7.86 -11.84 11.31
C ALA A 86 -6.44 -11.70 11.88
N LEU A 87 -6.15 -10.57 12.51
CA LEU A 87 -4.88 -10.31 13.20
C LEU A 87 -5.09 -10.28 14.71
N GLY A 88 -4.20 -10.94 15.44
CA GLY A 88 -4.07 -10.82 16.88
C GLY A 88 -3.41 -9.51 17.32
N GLU A 89 -3.49 -9.20 18.62
CA GLU A 89 -2.92 -7.98 19.21
C GLU A 89 -1.39 -7.88 19.05
N HIS A 90 -0.71 -9.00 18.88
CA HIS A 90 0.74 -9.08 18.78
C HIS A 90 1.23 -9.50 17.39
N ASP A 91 0.32 -9.62 16.43
CA ASP A 91 0.67 -10.02 15.07
C ASP A 91 1.20 -8.82 14.29
N ILE A 92 2.13 -9.08 13.40
CA ILE A 92 2.69 -8.07 12.51
C ILE A 92 2.31 -8.44 11.08
N ALA A 93 1.64 -7.51 10.42
CA ALA A 93 1.29 -7.64 9.00
C ALA A 93 2.30 -6.83 8.16
N PHE A 94 2.78 -7.46 7.09
CA PHE A 94 3.60 -6.83 6.07
C PHE A 94 2.88 -6.86 4.74
N ARG A 95 2.96 -5.75 4.01
CA ARG A 95 2.56 -5.71 2.60
C ARG A 95 3.69 -6.31 1.79
N CYS A 96 3.39 -7.36 1.05
CA CYS A 96 4.34 -8.02 0.17
C CYS A 96 3.99 -7.67 -1.27
N ARG A 97 5.00 -7.29 -2.05
CA ARG A 97 4.83 -7.10 -3.49
C ARG A 97 5.66 -8.12 -4.26
N MET A 98 5.04 -8.73 -5.25
CA MET A 98 5.77 -9.47 -6.28
C MET A 98 6.42 -8.47 -7.24
N VAL A 99 7.69 -8.69 -7.54
CA VAL A 99 8.52 -7.75 -8.30
C VAL A 99 9.37 -8.50 -9.32
N THR A 100 9.77 -7.79 -10.38
CA THR A 100 10.76 -8.27 -11.35
C THR A 100 12.12 -7.71 -10.99
N LEU A 101 13.09 -8.61 -10.83
CA LEU A 101 14.49 -8.27 -10.57
C LEU A 101 15.35 -8.59 -11.79
N GLY A 102 16.32 -7.72 -12.05
CA GLY A 102 17.30 -7.87 -13.12
C GLY A 102 18.73 -7.86 -12.61
N VAL A 103 19.66 -8.36 -13.42
CA VAL A 103 21.10 -8.25 -13.14
C VAL A 103 21.65 -7.07 -13.92
N SER A 104 22.31 -6.13 -13.23
CA SER A 104 22.91 -4.97 -13.88
C SER A 104 24.13 -5.40 -14.72
N ALA A 105 23.96 -5.52 -16.04
CA ALA A 105 25.08 -5.68 -16.95
C ALA A 105 25.88 -4.37 -17.08
N PRO A 106 27.22 -4.39 -17.11
CA PRO A 106 28.00 -3.19 -17.42
C PRO A 106 27.69 -2.75 -18.86
N ARG A 107 27.01 -1.60 -19.01
CA ARG A 107 26.82 -0.80 -20.24
C ARG A 107 26.41 -1.58 -21.52
N GLY A 108 25.14 -1.43 -21.90
CA GLY A 108 24.73 -1.35 -23.31
C GLY A 108 24.41 -2.65 -24.02
N ARG A 109 24.27 -3.79 -23.32
CA ARG A 109 23.59 -4.97 -23.85
C ARG A 109 22.32 -5.18 -23.06
N ALA A 110 21.20 -5.40 -23.76
CA ALA A 110 20.00 -5.95 -23.15
C ALA A 110 20.43 -7.23 -22.43
N SER A 111 20.33 -7.23 -21.10
CA SER A 111 20.61 -8.40 -20.29
C SER A 111 19.67 -9.50 -20.76
N ALA A 112 20.23 -10.58 -21.32
CA ALA A 112 19.55 -11.85 -21.28
C ALA A 112 19.15 -12.08 -19.82
N ARG A 113 17.92 -12.55 -19.57
CA ARG A 113 17.43 -12.89 -18.22
C ARG A 113 18.42 -13.89 -17.60
N GLU A 114 19.40 -13.38 -16.86
CA GLU A 114 20.28 -14.18 -16.02
C GLU A 114 19.54 -14.40 -14.71
N ASP A 115 19.45 -15.67 -14.30
CA ASP A 115 18.81 -16.02 -13.04
C ASP A 115 19.54 -15.32 -11.88
N VAL A 116 18.77 -14.58 -11.08
CA VAL A 116 19.27 -13.94 -9.86
C VAL A 116 19.58 -15.02 -8.83
N LYS A 117 20.84 -15.44 -8.75
CA LYS A 117 21.28 -16.48 -7.80
C LYS A 117 21.43 -15.97 -6.37
N LYS A 118 21.67 -14.67 -6.19
CA LYS A 118 21.87 -14.04 -4.88
C LYS A 118 21.39 -12.59 -4.92
N LEU A 119 20.62 -12.19 -3.92
CA LEU A 119 20.23 -10.79 -3.71
C LEU A 119 21.46 -9.97 -3.27
N GLY A 120 21.53 -8.73 -3.72
CA GLY A 120 22.64 -7.83 -3.39
C GLY A 120 22.77 -6.64 -4.35
N PRO A 121 23.88 -5.88 -4.25
CA PRO A 121 24.06 -4.64 -5.01
C PRO A 121 24.07 -4.81 -6.54
N GLN A 122 24.36 -6.01 -7.03
CA GLN A 122 24.34 -6.34 -8.46
C GLN A 122 22.92 -6.48 -9.06
N VAL A 123 21.91 -6.59 -8.20
CA VAL A 123 20.52 -6.80 -8.59
C VAL A 123 19.79 -5.47 -8.61
N THR A 124 19.05 -5.23 -9.68
CA THR A 124 18.28 -4.01 -9.91
C THR A 124 16.78 -4.33 -9.85
N MET A 125 15.99 -3.43 -9.25
CA MET A 125 14.53 -3.50 -9.31
C MET A 125 14.09 -3.08 -10.72
N GLU A 126 13.67 -4.01 -11.57
CA GLU A 126 13.22 -3.71 -12.94
C GLU A 126 11.76 -3.26 -12.96
N ASP A 127 10.91 -3.94 -12.20
CA ASP A 127 9.48 -3.63 -12.12
C ASP A 127 8.91 -3.96 -10.74
N ALA A 128 8.21 -3.00 -10.15
CA ALA A 128 7.55 -3.14 -8.86
C ALA A 128 6.18 -3.84 -8.93
N ALA A 129 5.69 -4.17 -10.14
CA ALA A 129 4.39 -4.78 -10.36
C ALA A 129 4.43 -6.14 -11.06
N ALA A 130 5.61 -6.75 -11.20
CA ALA A 130 5.80 -8.08 -11.80
C ALA A 130 5.16 -8.24 -13.20
N GLY A 131 5.23 -7.22 -14.03
CA GLY A 131 4.65 -7.18 -15.37
C GLY A 131 3.13 -7.05 -15.40
N GLY A 132 2.49 -6.75 -14.26
CA GLY A 132 1.04 -6.78 -14.14
C GLY A 132 0.49 -8.21 -14.05
N ILE A 133 1.20 -9.10 -13.34
CA ILE A 133 0.79 -10.49 -13.14
C ILE A 133 -0.68 -10.60 -12.71
N GLU A 134 -1.39 -11.56 -13.31
CA GLU A 134 -2.81 -11.80 -13.07
C GLU A 134 -3.04 -12.49 -11.71
N ASP A 135 -4.23 -12.29 -11.15
CA ASP A 135 -4.57 -12.76 -9.80
C ASP A 135 -4.37 -14.27 -9.60
N ASP A 136 -4.69 -15.08 -10.62
CA ASP A 136 -4.62 -16.55 -10.52
C ASP A 136 -3.17 -17.07 -10.58
N GLU A 137 -2.33 -16.48 -11.43
CA GLU A 137 -0.90 -16.82 -11.52
C GLU A 137 -0.17 -16.39 -10.24
N ALA A 138 -0.46 -15.18 -9.76
CA ALA A 138 0.15 -14.66 -8.54
C ALA A 138 -0.26 -15.50 -7.32
N ARG A 139 -1.50 -16.01 -7.29
CA ARG A 139 -1.98 -16.91 -6.24
C ARG A 139 -1.18 -18.21 -6.20
N GLU A 140 -0.98 -18.88 -7.33
CA GLU A 140 -0.21 -20.13 -7.39
C GLU A 140 1.21 -19.95 -6.84
N LEU A 141 1.86 -18.84 -7.19
CA LEU A 141 3.20 -18.53 -6.70
C LEU A 141 3.23 -18.24 -5.20
N ILE A 142 2.25 -17.48 -4.67
CA ILE A 142 2.20 -17.17 -3.24
C ILE A 142 1.82 -18.39 -2.41
N ASP A 143 0.96 -19.27 -2.92
CA ASP A 143 0.64 -20.53 -2.26
C ASP A 143 1.89 -21.42 -2.18
N ALA A 144 2.70 -21.49 -3.24
CA ALA A 144 3.98 -22.20 -3.23
C ALA A 144 5.00 -21.58 -2.25
N VAL A 145 5.04 -20.24 -2.15
CA VAL A 145 5.85 -19.54 -1.13
C VAL A 145 5.38 -19.90 0.27
N ASN A 146 4.07 -19.92 0.52
CA ASN A 146 3.50 -20.27 1.80
C ASN A 146 3.75 -21.74 2.17
N GLU A 147 3.75 -22.65 1.19
CA GLU A 147 4.07 -24.06 1.41
C GLU A 147 5.54 -24.26 1.81
N GLN A 148 6.47 -23.51 1.19
CA GLN A 148 7.91 -23.69 1.42
C GLN A 148 8.45 -22.87 2.61
N LEU A 149 7.95 -21.65 2.80
CA LEU A 149 8.46 -20.69 3.79
C LEU A 149 7.47 -20.43 4.92
N GLY A 150 6.19 -20.80 4.75
CA GLY A 150 5.18 -20.66 5.78
C GLY A 150 5.42 -21.60 6.96
N SER A 151 4.91 -21.20 8.12
CA SER A 151 4.99 -21.93 9.38
C SER A 151 3.82 -21.52 10.28
N GLU A 152 3.78 -22.05 11.51
CA GLU A 152 2.83 -21.55 12.52
C GLU A 152 3.06 -20.07 12.87
N ALA A 153 4.27 -19.56 12.66
CA ALA A 153 4.63 -18.19 12.96
C ALA A 153 4.51 -17.25 11.75
N ILE A 154 4.73 -17.74 10.52
CA ILE A 154 4.76 -16.91 9.30
C ILE A 154 3.76 -17.47 8.30
N GLN A 155 2.86 -16.63 7.81
CA GLN A 155 1.85 -17.02 6.83
C GLN A 155 1.76 -15.99 5.72
N PHE A 156 1.66 -16.46 4.48
CA PHE A 156 1.48 -15.63 3.29
C PHE A 156 0.06 -15.79 2.75
N TYR A 157 -0.51 -14.67 2.32
CA TYR A 157 -1.88 -14.59 1.84
C TYR A 157 -1.91 -13.91 0.47
N PRO A 158 -2.47 -14.56 -0.57
CA PRO A 158 -2.57 -13.97 -1.89
C PRO A 158 -3.61 -12.85 -1.91
N GLY A 159 -3.19 -11.65 -2.35
CA GLY A 159 -4.09 -10.54 -2.66
C GLY A 159 -4.35 -10.38 -4.17
N LYS A 160 -4.31 -9.13 -4.65
CA LYS A 160 -4.63 -8.77 -6.05
C LYS A 160 -3.38 -8.39 -6.83
N GLY A 161 -3.24 -8.98 -8.02
CA GLY A 161 -2.09 -8.86 -8.91
C GLY A 161 -0.80 -9.07 -8.11
N PRO A 162 0.14 -8.10 -8.11
CA PRO A 162 1.40 -8.24 -7.40
C PRO A 162 1.30 -7.97 -5.89
N ARG A 163 0.13 -7.64 -5.32
CA ARG A 163 0.01 -7.24 -3.91
C ARG A 163 -0.51 -8.39 -3.06
N HIS A 164 0.26 -8.75 -2.04
CA HIS A 164 -0.01 -9.85 -1.13
C HIS A 164 0.29 -9.43 0.31
N LEU A 165 0.01 -10.31 1.25
CA LEU A 165 0.19 -10.05 2.67
C LEU A 165 1.04 -11.16 3.29
N MET A 166 1.96 -10.79 4.17
CA MET A 166 2.60 -11.71 5.10
C MET A 166 2.19 -11.35 6.53
N VAL A 167 1.84 -12.35 7.32
CA VAL A 167 1.53 -12.21 8.75
C VAL A 167 2.59 -12.95 9.55
N TRP A 168 3.21 -12.25 10.49
CA TRP A 168 4.09 -12.81 11.50
C TRP A 168 3.38 -12.84 12.85
N VAL A 169 2.92 -14.03 13.24
CA VAL A 169 2.16 -14.28 14.47
C VAL A 169 3.04 -14.07 15.70
N GLY A 170 2.60 -13.19 16.61
CA GLY A 170 3.37 -12.84 17.82
C GLY A 170 4.72 -12.18 17.53
N GLY A 171 4.89 -11.61 16.33
CA GLY A 171 6.12 -10.98 15.88
C GLY A 171 6.55 -9.78 16.73
N LYS A 172 7.83 -9.45 16.66
CA LYS A 172 8.41 -8.25 17.31
C LYS A 172 9.35 -7.54 16.35
N SER A 173 8.83 -7.16 15.20
CA SER A 173 9.58 -6.47 14.17
C SER A 173 9.65 -4.97 14.43
N ARG A 174 10.85 -4.42 14.25
CA ARG A 174 11.10 -3.00 13.97
C ARG A 174 11.81 -2.87 12.63
N ALA A 175 11.53 -3.80 11.71
CA ALA A 175 12.11 -3.80 10.40
C ALA A 175 11.66 -2.56 9.63
N THR A 176 12.62 -1.92 8.99
CA THR A 176 12.38 -0.84 8.05
C THR A 176 12.43 -1.42 6.66
N CYS A 177 11.31 -1.31 5.95
CA CYS A 177 11.13 -1.77 4.58
C CYS A 177 10.87 -0.56 3.66
N PHE A 178 11.17 -0.74 2.38
CA PHE A 178 10.95 0.29 1.36
C PHE A 178 9.81 -0.13 0.43
N ASP A 179 9.06 0.84 -0.09
CA ASP A 179 8.12 0.55 -1.18
C ASP A 179 8.93 0.21 -2.44
N PRO A 180 8.76 -1.00 -3.03
CA PRO A 180 9.48 -1.38 -4.25
C PRO A 180 9.32 -0.38 -5.40
N GLN A 181 8.21 0.36 -5.45
CA GLN A 181 7.98 1.41 -6.44
C GLN A 181 9.04 2.52 -6.40
N ASP A 182 9.53 2.86 -5.20
CA ASP A 182 10.56 3.89 -5.00
C ASP A 182 11.98 3.39 -5.37
N VAL A 183 12.12 2.07 -5.54
CA VAL A 183 13.39 1.38 -5.82
C VAL A 183 13.56 1.07 -7.31
N VAL A 184 12.51 1.16 -8.13
CA VAL A 184 12.56 0.87 -9.58
C VAL A 184 13.72 1.62 -10.26
N GLY A 185 14.51 0.86 -11.04
CA GLY A 185 15.71 1.33 -11.73
C GLY A 185 16.96 1.46 -10.87
N LYS A 186 16.89 1.17 -9.56
CA LYS A 186 18.02 1.23 -8.63
C LYS A 186 18.46 -0.17 -8.22
N SER A 187 19.71 -0.25 -7.76
CA SER A 187 20.24 -1.43 -7.09
C SER A 187 19.47 -1.67 -5.78
N ILE A 188 19.09 -2.92 -5.50
CA ILE A 188 18.30 -3.26 -4.30
C ILE A 188 19.14 -3.33 -3.02
N GLY A 189 20.47 -3.34 -3.11
CA GLY A 189 21.35 -3.67 -1.99
C GLY A 189 21.14 -2.78 -0.75
N GLU A 190 20.89 -1.49 -0.96
CA GLU A 190 20.64 -0.51 0.13
C GLU A 190 19.18 -0.46 0.57
N PHE A 191 18.28 -1.17 -0.13
CA PHE A 191 16.83 -1.17 0.11
C PHE A 191 16.31 -2.51 0.63
N LEU A 192 17.21 -3.46 0.92
CA LEU A 192 16.85 -4.67 1.65
C LEU A 192 16.39 -4.30 3.07
N PRO A 193 15.50 -5.11 3.69
CA PRO A 193 15.03 -4.86 5.06
C PRO A 193 16.20 -4.69 6.03
N THR A 194 16.04 -3.76 6.98
CA THR A 194 17.02 -3.50 8.05
C THR A 194 16.32 -3.32 9.39
N GLY A 195 17.05 -3.46 10.50
CA GLY A 195 16.48 -3.36 11.85
C GLY A 195 16.07 -4.71 12.44
N ASP A 196 15.34 -4.69 13.55
CA ASP A 196 14.97 -5.91 14.28
C ASP A 196 13.92 -6.72 13.50
N GLY A 197 14.20 -7.99 13.24
CA GLY A 197 13.33 -8.87 12.46
C GLY A 197 13.46 -8.69 10.94
N ALA A 198 14.58 -8.16 10.45
CA ALA A 198 14.88 -8.04 9.02
C ALA A 198 15.34 -9.36 8.37
N GLU A 199 15.67 -10.35 9.20
CA GLU A 199 16.01 -11.72 8.83
C GLU A 199 14.80 -12.63 8.58
N ILE A 200 13.61 -12.15 8.98
CA ILE A 200 12.31 -12.78 8.75
C ILE A 200 11.78 -12.31 7.39
#